data_AF-A0A2K2TVV1-F1
#
_entry.id   AF-A0A2K2TVV1-F1
#
_cell.length_a   1.000
_cell.length_b   1.000
_cell.length_c   1.000
_cell.angle_alpha   90.00
_cell.angle_beta   90.00
_cell.angle_gamma   90.00
#
_symmetry.space_group_name_H-M   'P 1'
#
loop_
_entity.id
_entity.type
_entity.pdbx_description
1 polymer ?
#
loop_
_entity_poly.entity_id
_entity_poly.type
_entity_poly.pdbx_seq_one_letter_code
_entity_poly.pdbx_strand_id
1 'polypeptide(L)'
;MTVKEVKDKIVRLQECYKNLARLQNFFLGAYDVPAETIDDLKNNIEEMAHLSIPIRDLCSASAKFLSDEIERLNNVIDNTSVNVN
;
A
#
# COMPACT_ATOMS: atom_id res chain seq x y z
N MET A 1 7.35 21.27 7.72
CA MET A 1 6.51 20.11 8.09
C MET A 1 6.68 19.89 9.59
N THR A 2 5.60 19.92 10.35
CA THR A 2 5.57 19.70 11.80
C THR A 2 5.46 18.21 12.12
N VAL A 3 5.83 17.80 13.34
CA VAL A 3 5.64 16.41 13.80
C VAL A 3 4.19 15.95 13.65
N LYS A 4 3.23 16.85 13.87
CA LYS A 4 1.80 16.58 13.67
C LYS A 4 1.50 16.22 12.21
N GLU A 5 1.98 17.03 11.26
CA GLU A 5 1.79 16.79 9.82
C GLU A 5 2.45 15.48 9.36
N VAL A 6 3.60 15.12 9.94
CA VAL A 6 4.26 13.83 9.65
C VAL A 6 3.41 12.66 10.16
N LYS A 7 2.90 12.74 11.38
CA LYS A 7 2.02 11.70 11.96
C LYS A 7 0.74 11.52 11.14
N ASP A 8 0.11 12.62 10.74
CA ASP A 8 -1.08 12.57 9.87
C ASP A 8 -0.77 11.91 8.51
N LYS A 9 0.42 12.18 7.95
CA LYS A 9 0.89 11.52 6.73
C LYS A 9 1.12 10.01 6.94
N ILE A 10 1.73 9.61 8.05
CA ILE A 10 1.95 8.19 8.37
C ILE A 10 0.62 7.43 8.45
N VAL A 11 -0.41 8.00 9.10
CA VAL A 11 -1.74 7.36 9.19
C VAL A 11 -2.33 7.11 7.80
N ARG A 12 -2.28 8.12 6.91
CA ARG A 12 -2.77 7.96 5.52
C ARG A 12 -2.00 6.90 4.74
N LEU A 13 -0.68 6.84 4.91
CA LEU A 13 0.16 5.81 4.27
C LEU A 13 -0.17 4.42 4.80
N GLN A 14 -0.42 4.26 6.10
CA GLN A 14 -0.83 2.99 6.70
C GLN A 14 -2.19 2.51 6.18
N GLU A 15 -3.15 3.42 5.98
CA GLU A 15 -4.44 3.09 5.37
C GLU A 15 -4.29 2.64 3.92
N CYS A 16 -3.46 3.36 3.14
CA CYS A 16 -3.14 2.99 1.76
C CYS A 16 -2.50 1.60 1.67
N TYR A 17 -1.51 1.32 2.54
CA TYR A 17 -0.87 0.01 2.66
C TYR A 17 -1.88 -1.10 2.94
N LYS A 18 -2.78 -0.91 3.93
CA LYS A 18 -3.82 -1.88 4.26
C LYS A 18 -4.76 -2.16 3.08
N ASN A 19 -5.12 -1.14 2.31
CA ASN A 19 -5.99 -1.31 1.15
C ASN A 19 -5.29 -2.07 0.02
N LEU A 20 -4.01 -1.81 -0.24
CA LEU A 20 -3.24 -2.55 -1.23
C LEU A 20 -3.05 -4.03 -0.85
N ALA A 21 -2.81 -4.32 0.43
CA ALA A 21 -2.72 -5.70 0.91
C ALA A 21 -4.04 -6.47 0.72
N ARG A 22 -5.20 -5.82 0.93
CA ARG A 22 -6.52 -6.42 0.68
C ARG A 22 -6.74 -6.73 -0.80
N LEU A 23 -6.39 -5.79 -1.68
CA LEU A 23 -6.47 -6.01 -3.13
C LEU A 23 -5.57 -7.15 -3.58
N GLN A 24 -4.32 -7.19 -3.09
CA GLN A 24 -3.41 -8.30 -3.36
C GLN A 24 -4.01 -9.65 -2.95
N ASN A 25 -4.60 -9.73 -1.74
CA ASN A 25 -5.24 -10.96 -1.26
C ASN A 25 -6.44 -11.38 -2.11
N PHE A 26 -7.23 -10.41 -2.60
CA PHE A 26 -8.32 -10.67 -3.54
C PHE A 26 -7.79 -11.34 -4.81
N PHE A 27 -6.71 -10.78 -5.37
CA PHE A 27 -6.06 -11.34 -6.54
C PHE A 27 -5.26 -12.64 -6.28
N LEU A 28 -5.00 -13.00 -5.04
CA LEU A 28 -4.42 -14.31 -4.68
C LEU A 28 -5.47 -15.41 -4.53
N GLY A 29 -6.76 -15.11 -4.69
CA GLY A 29 -7.82 -16.10 -4.47
C GLY A 29 -7.99 -16.47 -3.00
N ALA A 30 -7.56 -15.61 -2.07
CA ALA A 30 -7.76 -15.82 -0.63
C ALA A 30 -9.22 -15.58 -0.17
N TYR A 31 -10.14 -15.41 -1.11
CA TYR A 31 -11.56 -15.22 -0.89
C TYR A 31 -12.32 -16.40 -1.46
N ASP A 32 -13.47 -16.72 -0.86
CA ASP A 32 -14.34 -17.85 -1.22
C ASP A 32 -15.13 -17.53 -2.51
N VAL A 33 -14.39 -17.28 -3.61
CA VAL A 33 -14.90 -16.92 -4.93
C VAL A 33 -14.28 -17.89 -5.94
N PRO A 34 -15.05 -18.41 -6.92
CA PRO A 34 -14.52 -19.31 -7.95
C PRO A 34 -13.30 -18.71 -8.66
N ALA A 35 -12.20 -19.49 -8.75
CA ALA A 35 -10.92 -19.02 -9.28
C ALA A 35 -11.04 -18.48 -10.71
N GLU A 36 -11.89 -19.10 -11.53
CA GLU A 36 -12.20 -18.71 -12.92
C GLU A 36 -12.75 -17.27 -13.00
N THR A 37 -13.67 -16.92 -12.09
CA THR A 37 -14.25 -15.58 -12.01
C THR A 37 -13.22 -14.54 -11.56
N ILE A 38 -12.31 -14.91 -10.66
CA ILE A 38 -11.24 -14.02 -10.21
C ILE A 38 -10.26 -13.71 -11.35
N ASP A 39 -9.89 -14.70 -12.15
CA ASP A 39 -8.93 -14.52 -13.24
C ASP A 39 -9.50 -13.69 -14.39
N ASP A 40 -10.77 -13.88 -14.74
CA ASP A 40 -11.46 -13.01 -15.71
C ASP A 40 -11.55 -11.56 -15.21
N LEU A 41 -11.84 -11.35 -13.93
CA LEU A 41 -11.88 -10.03 -13.32
C LEU A 41 -10.49 -9.36 -13.31
N LYS A 42 -9.41 -10.11 -13.02
CA LYS A 42 -8.03 -9.61 -13.08
C LYS A 42 -7.69 -9.08 -14.46
N ASN A 43 -7.87 -9.92 -15.47
CA ASN A 43 -7.49 -9.61 -16.84
C ASN A 43 -8.26 -8.39 -17.34
N ASN A 44 -9.57 -8.33 -17.08
CA ASN A 44 -10.39 -7.17 -17.45
C ASN A 44 -9.90 -5.87 -16.78
N ILE A 45 -9.57 -5.90 -15.48
CA ILE A 45 -9.07 -4.69 -14.79
C ILE A 45 -7.69 -4.30 -15.33
N GLU A 46 -6.79 -5.25 -15.55
CA GLU A 46 -5.45 -5.02 -16.10
C GLU A 46 -5.53 -4.37 -17.49
N GLU A 47 -6.39 -4.87 -18.37
CA GLU A 47 -6.63 -4.31 -19.70
C GLU A 47 -7.27 -2.92 -19.63
N MET A 48 -8.33 -2.74 -18.84
CA MET A 48 -9.01 -1.45 -18.68
C MET A 48 -8.09 -0.37 -18.10
N ALA A 49 -7.19 -0.75 -17.19
CA ALA A 49 -6.23 0.15 -16.56
C ALA A 49 -4.93 0.30 -17.37
N HIS A 50 -4.82 -0.36 -18.53
CA HIS A 50 -3.63 -0.38 -19.38
C HIS A 50 -2.35 -0.72 -18.62
N LEU A 51 -2.43 -1.69 -17.70
CA LEU A 51 -1.30 -2.09 -16.90
C LEU A 51 -0.37 -2.99 -17.71
N SER A 52 0.93 -2.64 -17.70
CA SER A 52 1.98 -3.46 -18.31
C SER A 52 2.49 -4.57 -17.39
N ILE A 53 2.01 -4.61 -16.15
CA ILE A 53 2.37 -5.58 -15.12
C ILE A 53 1.12 -6.09 -14.40
N PRO A 54 1.12 -7.31 -13.87
CA PRO A 54 0.00 -7.83 -13.11
C PRO A 54 -0.33 -6.95 -11.89
N ILE A 55 -1.62 -6.77 -11.59
CA ILE A 55 -2.07 -5.94 -10.44
C ILE A 55 -1.48 -6.43 -9.14
N ARG A 56 -1.36 -7.75 -8.96
CA ARG A 56 -0.72 -8.35 -7.79
C ARG A 56 0.70 -7.83 -7.58
N ASP A 57 1.48 -7.74 -8.66
CA ASP A 57 2.89 -7.37 -8.59
C ASP A 57 3.02 -5.86 -8.36
N LEU A 58 2.14 -5.06 -8.98
CA LEU A 58 2.00 -3.64 -8.69
C LEU A 58 1.64 -3.36 -7.22
N CYS A 59 0.64 -4.08 -6.69
CA CYS A 59 0.22 -3.96 -5.28
C CYS A 59 1.36 -4.33 -4.33
N SER A 60 2.10 -5.40 -4.62
CA SER A 60 3.24 -5.85 -3.81
C SER A 60 4.35 -4.80 -3.77
N ALA A 61 4.75 -4.27 -4.94
CA ALA A 61 5.78 -3.24 -5.04
C ALA A 61 5.38 -1.95 -4.33
N SER A 62 4.12 -1.53 -4.51
CA SER A 62 3.55 -0.34 -3.86
C SER A 62 3.47 -0.51 -2.35
N ALA A 63 3.06 -1.68 -1.86
CA ALA A 63 2.99 -1.97 -0.43
C ALA A 63 4.38 -1.92 0.22
N LYS A 64 5.40 -2.50 -0.42
CA LYS A 64 6.78 -2.40 0.05
C LYS A 64 7.25 -0.94 0.13
N PHE A 65 7.04 -0.17 -0.93
CA PHE A 65 7.43 1.24 -0.95
C PHE A 65 6.78 2.03 0.19
N LEU A 66 5.47 1.83 0.42
CA LEU A 66 4.76 2.51 1.51
C LEU A 66 5.29 2.11 2.88
N SER A 67 5.61 0.82 3.08
CA SER A 67 6.20 0.34 4.33
C SER A 67 7.54 1.02 4.60
N ASP A 68 8.42 1.05 3.60
CA ASP A 68 9.75 1.67 3.71
C ASP A 68 9.64 3.19 3.99
N GLU A 69 8.68 3.89 3.38
CA GLU A 69 8.42 5.32 3.63
C GLU A 69 7.85 5.57 5.03
N ILE A 70 6.96 4.70 5.53
CA ILE A 70 6.45 4.79 6.91
C ILE A 70 7.60 4.65 7.91
N GLU A 71 8.47 3.65 7.72
CA GLU A 71 9.66 3.45 8.56
C GLU A 71 10.58 4.67 8.53
N ARG A 72 10.86 5.20 7.33
CA ARG A 72 11.68 6.41 7.18
C ARG A 72 11.07 7.60 7.92
N LEU A 73 9.77 7.83 7.82
CA LEU A 73 9.10 8.95 8.50
C LEU A 73 9.09 8.78 10.01
N ASN A 74 8.91 7.55 10.52
CA ASN A 74 9.05 7.26 11.95
C ASN A 74 10.46 7.57 12.44
N ASN A 75 11.49 7.14 11.70
CA ASN A 75 12.88 7.45 12.03
C ASN A 75 13.15 8.97 12.04
N VAL A 76 12.55 9.74 11.14
CA VAL A 76 12.66 11.21 11.17
C VAL A 76 12.04 11.77 12.46
N ILE A 77 10.87 11.28 12.86
CA ILE A 77 10.21 11.73 14.10
C ILE A 77 11.09 11.42 15.31
N ASP A 78 11.58 10.18 15.43
CA ASP A 78 12.33 9.72 16.60
C ASP A 78 13.67 10.46 16.76
N ASN A 79 14.28 10.88 15.65
CA ASN A 79 15.54 11.62 15.64
C ASN A 79 15.36 13.14 15.58
N THR A 80 14.13 13.66 15.54
CA THR A 80 13.89 15.10 15.62
C THR A 80 14.16 15.55 17.06
N SER A 81 15.29 16.21 17.31
CA SER A 81 15.63 16.75 18.63
C SER A 81 14.53 17.72 19.10
N VAL A 82 13.81 17.33 20.14
CA VAL A 82 12.90 18.24 20.84
C VAL A 82 13.77 19.11 21.74
N ASN A 83 14.05 20.34 21.30
CA ASN A 83 14.75 21.31 22.13
C ASN A 83 13.78 21.77 23.22
N VAL A 84 13.94 21.25 24.44
CA VAL A 84 13.17 21.68 25.62
C VAL A 84 13.94 22.83 26.25
N ASN A 85 13.62 24.06 25.84
CA ASN A 85 14.02 25.29 26.53
C ASN A 85 12.90 25.74 27.46
#